data_AF-A0A821FLF6-F1
#
_entry.id   AF-A0A821FLF6-F1
#
_cell.length_a   1.000
_cell.length_b   1.000
_cell.length_c   1.000
_cell.angle_alpha   90.00
_cell.angle_beta   90.00
_cell.angle_gamma   90.00
#
_symmetry.space_group_name_H-M   'P 1'
#
loop_
_entity.id
_entity.type
_entity.pdbx_description
1 polymer ?
#
loop_
_entity_poly.entity_id
_entity_poly.type
_entity_poly.pdbx_seq_one_letter_code
_entity_poly.pdbx_strand_id
1 'polypeptide(L)'
;GNGIVYQKTSELPQAVEVDTLGPGNYFGEIALLCNRPRVATVIAKGTLKCVKMDRARFERVLGPIQDILKRNIPRYNSVIRLDQLRAAAAASNNNPTNNNDNNINSNNE
;
A
#
# COMPACT_ATOMS: atom_id res chain seq x y z
N GLY A 1 3.63 -17.56 -18.17
CA GLY A 1 2.74 -16.44 -18.50
C GLY A 1 3.26 -15.18 -17.86
N ASN A 2 2.62 -14.05 -18.15
CA ASN A 2 2.98 -12.75 -17.59
C ASN A 2 1.93 -12.32 -16.56
N GLY A 3 2.30 -11.43 -15.64
CA GLY A 3 1.38 -10.74 -14.75
C GLY A 3 1.20 -9.29 -15.19
N ILE A 4 0.01 -8.73 -15.06
CA ILE A 4 -0.27 -7.32 -15.30
C ILE A 4 -0.53 -6.65 -13.96
N VAL A 5 0.16 -5.52 -13.71
CA VAL A 5 0.07 -4.76 -12.47
C VAL A 5 -0.94 -3.64 -12.67
N TYR A 6 -1.97 -3.63 -11.82
CA TYR A 6 -2.99 -2.60 -11.77
C TYR A 6 -2.87 -1.80 -10.49
N GLN A 7 -3.00 -0.48 -10.61
CA GLN A 7 -3.07 0.42 -9.47
C GLN A 7 -4.32 1.27 -9.55
N LYS A 8 -5.11 1.26 -8.47
CA LYS A 8 -6.18 2.26 -8.29
C LYS A 8 -5.54 3.51 -7.72
N THR A 9 -5.80 4.69 -8.28
CA THR A 9 -5.44 5.99 -7.66
C THR A 9 -6.68 6.62 -7.03
N SER A 10 -6.55 7.70 -6.27
CA SER A 10 -7.70 8.49 -5.81
C SER A 10 -8.29 9.36 -6.94
N GLU A 11 -7.45 9.70 -7.92
CA GLU A 11 -7.79 10.58 -9.03
C GLU A 11 -8.60 9.86 -10.12
N LEU A 12 -8.46 8.54 -10.23
CA LEU A 12 -9.14 7.73 -11.25
C LEU A 12 -10.15 6.78 -10.62
N PRO A 13 -11.38 6.68 -11.17
CA PRO A 13 -12.42 5.80 -10.64
C PRO A 13 -12.07 4.31 -10.80
N GLN A 14 -11.24 3.97 -11.79
CA GLN A 14 -10.85 2.60 -12.11
C GLN A 14 -9.34 2.38 -11.91
N ALA A 15 -8.96 1.12 -11.67
CA ALA A 15 -7.56 0.75 -11.60
C ALA A 15 -6.93 0.79 -13.00
N VAL A 16 -5.76 1.41 -13.11
CA VAL A 16 -5.00 1.53 -14.36
C VAL A 16 -3.86 0.53 -14.40
N GLU A 17 -3.56 0.03 -15.58
CA GLU A 17 -2.38 -0.79 -15.82
C GLU A 17 -1.12 0.08 -15.70
N VAL A 18 -0.15 -0.37 -14.89
CA VAL A 18 1.07 0.41 -14.59
C VAL A 18 2.37 -0.34 -14.89
N ASP A 19 2.34 -1.68 -14.97
CA ASP A 19 3.51 -2.48 -15.30
C ASP A 19 3.11 -3.89 -15.79
N THR A 20 4.02 -4.57 -16.47
CA THR A 20 3.91 -5.98 -16.85
C THR A 20 5.09 -6.77 -16.29
N LEU A 21 4.78 -7.89 -15.63
CA LEU A 21 5.75 -8.80 -15.00
C LEU A 21 5.95 -10.04 -15.87
N GLY A 22 7.20 -10.34 -16.19
CA GLY A 22 7.63 -11.56 -16.86
C GLY A 22 8.27 -12.59 -15.91
N PRO A 23 8.70 -13.74 -16.45
CA PRO A 23 9.47 -14.74 -15.69
C PRO A 23 10.70 -14.13 -15.00
N GLY A 24 10.93 -14.48 -13.74
CA GLY A 24 12.04 -13.96 -12.93
C GLY A 24 11.76 -12.60 -12.26
N ASN A 25 10.66 -11.91 -12.59
CA ASN A 25 10.24 -10.75 -11.83
C ASN A 25 9.59 -11.17 -10.49
N TYR A 26 9.67 -10.27 -9.53
CA TYR A 26 9.06 -10.41 -8.20
C TYR A 26 8.11 -9.24 -7.94
N PHE A 27 7.16 -9.43 -7.03
CA PHE A 27 6.21 -8.41 -6.60
C PHE A 27 5.77 -8.67 -5.15
N GLY A 28 5.26 -7.63 -4.49
CA GLY A 28 4.78 -7.70 -3.11
C GLY A 28 5.84 -7.36 -2.06
N GLU A 29 7.05 -7.01 -2.48
CA GLU A 29 8.14 -6.53 -1.61
C GLU A 29 7.76 -5.27 -0.85
N ILE A 30 7.01 -4.35 -1.45
CA ILE A 30 6.61 -3.09 -0.77
C ILE A 30 5.81 -3.36 0.51
N ALA A 31 4.89 -4.33 0.47
CA ALA A 31 4.08 -4.68 1.64
C ALA A 31 4.93 -5.31 2.76
N LEU A 32 6.04 -5.96 2.40
CA LEU A 32 6.99 -6.54 3.33
C LEU A 32 7.95 -5.47 3.88
N LEU A 33 8.51 -4.62 3.02
CA LEU A 33 9.46 -3.56 3.39
C LEU A 33 8.82 -2.46 4.25
N CYS A 34 7.61 -2.02 3.88
CA CYS A 34 6.96 -0.89 4.53
C CYS A 34 5.95 -1.30 5.61
N ASN A 35 5.84 -2.59 5.92
CA ASN A 35 4.85 -3.15 6.84
C ASN A 35 3.43 -2.58 6.64
N ARG A 36 2.94 -2.59 5.40
CA ARG A 36 1.67 -1.94 5.02
C ARG A 36 0.83 -2.79 4.07
N PRO A 37 -0.47 -2.45 3.88
CA PRO A 37 -1.34 -3.15 2.94
C PRO A 37 -0.79 -3.16 1.50
N ARG A 38 -1.31 -4.07 0.67
CA ARG A 38 -0.94 -4.12 -0.74
C ARG A 38 -1.45 -2.89 -1.48
N VAL A 39 -0.53 -2.27 -2.21
CA VAL A 39 -0.72 -0.98 -2.89
C VAL A 39 -1.04 -1.13 -4.39
N ALA A 40 -0.92 -2.34 -4.92
CA ALA A 40 -1.21 -2.70 -6.31
C ALA A 40 -1.75 -4.14 -6.38
N THR A 41 -2.52 -4.41 -7.43
CA THR A 41 -3.10 -5.72 -7.73
C THR A 41 -2.40 -6.31 -8.95
N VAL A 42 -1.95 -7.56 -8.86
CA VAL A 42 -1.35 -8.27 -9.99
C VAL A 42 -2.32 -9.32 -10.49
N ILE A 43 -2.63 -9.30 -11.79
CA ILE A 43 -3.55 -10.24 -12.44
C ILE A 43 -2.76 -11.06 -13.46
N ALA A 44 -2.92 -12.39 -13.46
CA ALA A 44 -2.26 -13.26 -14.41
C ALA A 44 -2.85 -13.08 -15.82
N LYS A 45 -1.98 -12.90 -16.82
CA LYS A 45 -2.33 -12.99 -18.23
C LYS A 45 -2.01 -14.40 -18.72
N GLY A 46 -3.02 -15.26 -18.66
CA GLY A 46 -2.91 -16.69 -18.96
C GLY A 46 -2.26 -17.50 -17.83
N THR A 47 -1.68 -18.65 -18.15
CA THR A 47 -1.07 -19.54 -17.15
C THR A 47 0.19 -18.91 -16.54
N LEU A 48 0.16 -18.67 -15.23
CA LEU A 48 1.26 -18.12 -14.45
C LEU A 48 1.60 -19.06 -13.30
N LYS A 49 2.89 -19.37 -13.14
CA LYS A 49 3.42 -20.12 -11.99
C LYS A 49 4.28 -19.17 -11.17
N CYS A 50 3.98 -19.06 -9.87
CA CYS A 50 4.70 -18.20 -8.95
C CYS A 50 5.19 -19.01 -7.75
N VAL A 51 6.35 -18.63 -7.23
CA VAL A 51 6.77 -19.02 -5.89
C VAL A 51 6.32 -17.94 -4.92
N LYS A 52 5.80 -18.34 -3.76
CA LYS A 52 5.38 -17.41 -2.71
C LYS A 52 6.24 -17.60 -1.46
N MET A 53 6.49 -16.51 -0.76
CA MET A 53 7.16 -16.48 0.54
C MET A 53 6.38 -15.57 1.47
N ASP A 54 6.23 -15.97 2.73
CA ASP A 54 5.60 -15.14 3.77
C ASP A 54 6.65 -14.26 4.47
N ARG A 55 6.16 -13.29 5.25
CA ARG A 55 7.01 -12.30 5.91
C ARG A 55 8.08 -12.92 6.82
N ALA A 56 7.70 -13.87 7.67
CA ALA A 56 8.63 -14.49 8.61
C ALA A 56 9.77 -15.24 7.91
N ARG A 57 9.49 -15.91 6.77
CA ARG A 57 10.54 -16.52 5.95
C ARG A 57 11.37 -15.46 5.23
N PHE A 58 10.72 -14.41 4.71
CA PHE A 58 11.40 -13.30 4.05
C PHE A 58 12.43 -12.64 4.98
N GLU A 59 12.02 -12.23 6.19
CA GLU A 59 12.91 -11.57 7.16
C GLU A 59 14.07 -12.48 7.59
N ARG A 60 13.79 -13.76 7.86
CA ARG A 60 14.81 -14.72 8.28
C ARG A 60 15.83 -15.04 7.19
N VAL A 61 15.38 -15.22 5.95
CA VAL A 61 16.24 -15.67 4.84
C VAL A 61 17.02 -14.52 4.24
N LEU A 62 16.41 -13.33 4.21
CA LEU A 62 16.90 -12.29 3.33
C LEU A 62 17.72 -11.20 4.00
N GLY A 63 17.65 -10.96 5.33
CA GLY A 63 18.52 -10.01 6.05
C GLY A 63 19.05 -8.83 5.19
N PRO A 64 20.33 -8.84 4.74
CA PRO A 64 20.93 -7.79 3.89
C PRO A 64 20.24 -7.51 2.53
N ILE A 65 19.45 -8.45 1.95
CA ILE A 65 18.69 -8.22 0.71
C ILE A 65 17.72 -7.05 0.89
N GLN A 66 17.25 -6.78 2.11
CA GLN A 66 16.27 -5.72 2.35
C GLN A 66 16.82 -4.39 1.83
N ASP A 67 18.13 -4.17 1.93
CA ASP A 67 18.82 -3.00 1.38
C ASP A 67 18.97 -3.06 -0.15
N ILE A 68 19.11 -4.25 -0.72
CA ILE A 68 19.10 -4.45 -2.19
C ILE A 68 17.72 -4.11 -2.76
N LEU A 69 16.65 -4.56 -2.12
CA LEU A 69 15.28 -4.25 -2.54
C LEU A 69 14.98 -2.76 -2.36
N LYS A 70 15.56 -2.11 -1.34
CA LYS A 70 15.50 -0.66 -1.18
C LYS A 70 16.20 0.10 -2.32
N ARG A 71 17.26 -0.45 -2.95
CA ARG A 71 17.90 0.20 -4.11
C ARG A 71 16.99 0.30 -5.33
N ASN A 72 16.01 -0.59 -5.45
CA ASN A 72 15.00 -0.58 -6.50
C ASN A 72 13.77 0.29 -6.16
N ILE A 73 13.79 1.03 -5.04
CA ILE A 73 12.73 1.98 -4.65
C ILE A 73 12.34 2.99 -5.74
N PRO A 74 13.25 3.49 -6.61
CA PRO A 74 12.84 4.40 -7.68
C PRO A 74 11.74 3.83 -8.58
N ARG A 75 11.71 2.50 -8.79
CA ARG A 75 10.66 1.81 -9.56
C ARG A 75 9.29 1.86 -8.85
N TYR A 76 9.29 2.05 -7.53
CA TYR A 76 8.10 2.08 -6.69
C TYR A 76 7.64 3.49 -6.37
N ASN A 77 8.38 4.55 -6.73
CA ASN A 77 8.05 5.93 -6.32
C ASN A 77 6.61 6.33 -6.64
N SER A 78 6.11 5.99 -7.84
CA SER A 78 4.71 6.21 -8.21
C SER A 78 3.76 5.47 -7.26
N VAL A 79 4.04 4.19 -7.01
CA VAL A 79 3.23 3.31 -6.18
C VAL A 79 3.22 3.76 -4.71
N ILE A 80 4.38 4.12 -4.14
CA ILE A 80 4.54 4.55 -2.75
C ILE A 80 3.88 5.90 -2.51
N ARG A 81 4.06 6.88 -3.42
CA ARG A 81 3.47 8.21 -3.32
C ARG A 81 1.95 8.14 -3.28
N LEU A 82 1.35 7.38 -4.22
CA LEU A 82 -0.10 7.21 -4.30
C LEU A 82 -0.68 6.55 -3.04
N ASP A 83 0.04 5.59 -2.46
CA ASP A 83 -0.38 4.95 -1.22
C ASP A 83 -0.27 5.87 0.00
N GLN A 84 0.80 6.66 0.11
CA GLN A 84 0.94 7.66 1.19
C GLN A 84 -0.19 8.70 1.16
N LEU A 85 -0.59 9.15 -0.04
CA LEU A 85 -1.72 10.07 -0.20
C LEU A 85 -3.04 9.43 0.28
N ARG A 86 -3.24 8.13 0.03
CA ARG A 86 -4.41 7.39 0.53
C ARG A 86 -4.40 7.22 2.04
N ALA A 87 -3.26 6.83 2.62
CA ALA A 87 -3.13 6.66 4.06
C ALA A 87 -3.40 7.97 4.81
N ALA A 88 -2.87 9.09 4.29
CA ALA A 88 -3.13 10.43 4.83
C ALA A 88 -4.62 10.82 4.72
N ALA A 89 -5.26 10.56 3.57
CA ALA A 89 -6.69 10.83 3.38
C ALA A 89 -7.58 9.97 4.31
N ALA A 90 -7.21 8.71 4.55
CA ALA A 90 -7.95 7.82 5.46
C ALA A 90 -7.79 8.24 6.94
N ALA A 91 -6.61 8.72 7.34
CA ALA A 91 -6.35 9.20 8.70
C ALA A 91 -7.10 10.51 9.04
N SER A 92 -7.40 11.35 8.03
CA SER A 92 -8.09 12.62 8.22
C SER A 92 -9.60 12.50 8.48
N ASN A 93 -10.18 11.30 8.39
CA ASN A 93 -11.62 11.06 8.62
C ASN A 93 -11.99 10.73 10.08
N ASN A 94 -11.06 10.81 11.03
CA ASN A 94 -11.35 10.69 12.46
C ASN A 94 -11.35 12.09 13.11
N ASN A 95 -12.49 12.78 13.04
CA ASN A 95 -12.74 13.98 13.83
C ASN A 95 -13.01 13.58 15.28
N PRO A 96 -12.20 13.96 16.29
CA PRO A 96 -12.61 13.81 17.67
C PRO A 96 -13.81 14.73 17.91
N THR A 97 -14.85 14.14 18.47
CA THR A 97 -16.10 14.76 18.89
C THR A 97 -15.89 16.17 19.47
N ASN A 98 -16.61 17.11 18.87
CA ASN A 98 -16.97 18.40 19.44
C ASN A 98 -17.49 18.24 20.87
N ASN A 99 -16.67 18.56 21.88
CA ASN A 99 -17.13 18.76 23.25
C ASN A 99 -17.80 20.14 23.34
N ASN A 100 -19.07 20.18 22.93
CA ASN A 100 -20.03 21.13 23.47
C ASN A 100 -20.43 20.65 24.86
N ASP A 101 -19.66 21.03 25.88
CA ASP A 101 -20.17 21.00 27.25
C ASP A 101 -21.11 22.19 27.45
N ASN A 102 -22.35 21.81 27.78
CA ASN A 102 -23.54 22.63 27.79
C ASN A 102 -23.48 23.75 28.83
N ASN A 103 -23.81 24.95 28.38
CA ASN A 103 -24.40 26.01 29.17
C ASN A 103 -25.71 25.50 29.82
N ILE A 104 -25.70 25.34 31.15
CA ILE A 104 -26.93 25.27 31.96
C ILE A 104 -26.87 26.40 33.00
N ASN A 105 -27.84 27.30 32.85
CA ASN A 105 -28.20 28.42 33.72
C ASN A 105 -28.37 28.04 35.20
N SER A 106 -27.90 28.94 36.07
CA SER A 106 -28.34 29.19 37.45
C SER A 106 -27.66 30.50 37.88
N ASN A 107 -28.29 31.60 38.33
CA ASN A 107 -29.59 31.80 38.98
C ASN A 107 -30.08 33.24 38.77
N ASN A 108 -31.39 33.40 38.70
CA ASN A 108 -32.10 34.61 39.12
C ASN A 108 -32.07 34.69 40.66
N GLU A 109 -31.63 35.82 41.20
CA GLU A 109 -32.28 36.63 42.25
C GLU A 109 -31.50 37.94 42.44
#